data_AF-X0WW01-F1
#
_entry.id   AF-X0WW01-F1
#
_cell.length_a   1.000
_cell.length_b   1.000
_cell.length_c   1.000
_cell.angle_alpha   90.00
_cell.angle_beta   90.00
_cell.angle_gamma   90.00
#
_symmetry.space_group_name_H-M   'P 1'
#
loop_
_entity.id
_entity.type
_entity.pdbx_description
1 polymer ?
#
loop_
_entity_poly.entity_id
_entity_poly.type
_entity_poly.pdbx_seq_one_letter_code
_entity_poly.pdbx_strand_id
1 'polypeptide(L)'
;PVEGVFVDANNGGGSDTTDANGYYQLTVDYGWSGTVEPNKTDYTFEPNGIEYFNVTTDQNDSYIAILDTFIISGYAYEMLTPLDGVLVSPDNDGGPFTSKYYGGSDTTDANGYYEVLVDCNFSGKVVPSKYAYAFEPNSIEYFNVTEDKAEEQDYIGTLLTYTITGYIENSCNVLPIAGVVVDANNGGGSDITDVNGYYEVWVDYNWSGTVTPSKAHYTFDPNSNAYTDVLDDVIDQNYTATNIYDLDCDGSIGYGD
;
A
#
# COMPACT_ATOMS: atom_id res chain seq x y z
N PRO A 1 6.19 -32.12 -7.58
CA PRO A 1 5.72 -33.04 -8.64
C PRO A 1 4.45 -32.47 -9.25
N VAL A 2 4.26 -32.58 -10.57
CA VAL A 2 3.08 -32.06 -11.26
C VAL A 2 2.38 -33.23 -11.92
N GLU A 3 1.15 -33.52 -11.49
CA GLU A 3 0.28 -34.56 -12.07
C GLU A 3 -0.38 -34.06 -13.35
N GLY A 4 -0.74 -34.97 -14.27
CA GLY A 4 -1.54 -34.63 -15.44
C GLY A 4 -0.80 -33.88 -16.56
N VAL A 5 0.53 -33.88 -16.58
CA VAL A 5 1.32 -33.41 -17.72
C VAL A 5 1.22 -34.45 -18.83
N PHE A 6 0.80 -34.04 -20.02
CA PHE A 6 0.80 -34.90 -21.20
C PHE A 6 2.19 -34.89 -21.82
N VAL A 7 2.84 -36.05 -21.90
CA VAL A 7 4.18 -36.21 -22.47
C VAL A 7 4.06 -37.01 -23.76
N ASP A 8 4.40 -36.40 -24.89
CA ASP A 8 4.26 -37.01 -26.22
C ASP A 8 5.64 -37.29 -26.84
N ALA A 9 5.81 -38.49 -27.38
CA ALA A 9 6.99 -38.87 -28.14
C ALA A 9 6.62 -38.96 -29.63
N ASN A 10 7.26 -38.12 -30.44
CA ASN A 10 7.03 -38.11 -31.87
C ASN A 10 7.56 -39.39 -32.57
N ASN A 11 7.46 -39.46 -33.89
CA ASN A 11 7.95 -40.59 -34.69
C ASN A 11 7.41 -41.96 -34.22
N GLY A 12 6.18 -41.99 -33.69
CA GLY A 12 5.52 -43.21 -33.22
C GLY A 12 5.95 -43.68 -31.82
N GLY A 13 6.59 -42.83 -31.01
CA GLY A 13 7.04 -43.17 -29.65
C GLY A 13 5.93 -43.25 -28.60
N GLY A 14 4.68 -42.97 -28.98
CA GLY A 14 3.53 -43.00 -28.07
C GLY A 14 3.47 -41.79 -27.15
N SER A 15 2.60 -41.85 -26.14
CA SER A 15 2.37 -40.75 -25.20
C SER A 15 2.03 -41.30 -23.81
N ASP A 16 2.27 -40.51 -22.77
CA ASP A 16 1.87 -40.83 -21.40
C ASP A 16 1.40 -39.57 -20.65
N THR A 17 0.75 -39.74 -19.51
CA THR A 17 0.33 -38.64 -18.64
C THR A 17 0.89 -38.85 -17.24
N THR A 18 1.58 -37.86 -16.69
CA THR A 18 2.24 -38.00 -15.39
C THR A 18 1.25 -38.31 -14.26
N ASP A 19 1.62 -39.20 -13.35
CA ASP A 19 0.83 -39.54 -12.16
C ASP A 19 0.91 -38.48 -11.04
N ALA A 20 0.25 -38.73 -9.90
CA ALA A 20 0.28 -37.86 -8.71
C ALA A 20 1.69 -37.55 -8.17
N ASN A 21 2.68 -38.38 -8.48
CA ASN A 21 4.08 -38.18 -8.12
C ASN A 21 4.90 -37.51 -9.24
N GLY A 22 4.25 -37.13 -10.35
CA GLY A 22 4.90 -36.52 -11.51
C GLY A 22 5.68 -37.51 -12.37
N TYR A 23 5.46 -38.82 -12.20
CA TYR A 23 6.15 -39.86 -12.97
C TYR A 23 5.46 -40.11 -14.31
N TYR A 24 6.24 -40.21 -15.39
CA TYR A 24 5.78 -40.65 -16.72
C TYR A 24 6.67 -41.80 -17.23
N GLN A 25 6.13 -42.61 -18.14
CA GLN A 25 6.82 -43.69 -18.82
C GLN A 25 6.33 -43.84 -20.26
N LEU A 26 7.26 -43.75 -21.19
CA LEU A 26 7.03 -43.98 -22.62
C LEU A 26 7.73 -45.27 -23.04
N THR A 27 7.11 -46.03 -23.96
CA THR A 27 7.72 -47.23 -24.56
C THR A 27 7.93 -46.98 -26.04
N VAL A 28 9.19 -47.03 -26.47
CA VAL A 28 9.60 -46.81 -27.87
C VAL A 28 10.25 -48.07 -28.46
N ASP A 29 10.25 -48.17 -29.79
CA ASP A 29 10.90 -49.28 -30.48
C ASP A 29 12.43 -49.24 -30.34
N TYR A 30 13.09 -50.41 -30.41
CA TYR A 30 14.55 -50.49 -30.38
C TYR A 30 15.18 -49.71 -31.55
N GLY A 31 16.08 -48.77 -31.24
CA GLY A 31 16.71 -47.87 -32.20
C GLY A 31 15.86 -46.64 -32.54
N TRP A 32 14.75 -46.39 -31.83
CA TRP A 32 13.92 -45.21 -32.03
C TRP A 32 14.73 -43.91 -31.89
N SER A 33 14.37 -42.92 -32.71
CA SER A 33 14.94 -41.57 -32.67
C SER A 33 13.80 -40.57 -32.82
N GLY A 34 13.78 -39.55 -31.98
CA GLY A 34 12.70 -38.58 -31.94
C GLY A 34 12.81 -37.65 -30.75
N THR A 35 11.77 -36.87 -30.53
CA THR A 35 11.68 -35.88 -29.46
C THR A 35 10.55 -36.26 -28.52
N VAL A 36 10.81 -36.15 -27.23
CA VAL A 36 9.81 -36.24 -26.17
C VAL A 36 9.50 -34.84 -25.66
N GLU A 37 8.25 -34.41 -25.75
CA GLU A 37 7.80 -33.06 -25.41
C GLU A 37 6.69 -33.11 -24.34
N PRO A 38 6.87 -32.43 -23.18
CA PRO A 38 5.81 -32.27 -22.20
C PRO A 38 4.89 -31.11 -22.57
N ASN A 39 3.61 -31.27 -22.26
CA ASN A 39 2.59 -30.24 -22.45
C ASN A 39 1.57 -30.28 -21.31
N LYS A 40 1.34 -29.11 -20.72
CA LYS A 40 0.24 -28.88 -19.79
C LYS A 40 -0.12 -27.41 -19.83
N THR A 41 -1.42 -27.11 -19.92
CA THR A 41 -1.93 -25.73 -19.83
C THR A 41 -1.44 -25.08 -18.53
N ASP A 42 -1.06 -23.80 -18.61
CA ASP A 42 -0.57 -22.97 -17.50
C ASP A 42 0.81 -23.35 -16.95
N TYR A 43 1.54 -24.21 -17.64
CA TYR A 43 2.91 -24.58 -17.26
C TYR A 43 3.86 -24.44 -18.45
N THR A 44 5.03 -23.91 -18.15
CA THR A 44 6.22 -23.98 -19.00
C THR A 44 7.15 -25.10 -18.50
N PHE A 45 7.91 -25.69 -19.42
CA PHE A 45 8.78 -26.82 -19.13
C PHE A 45 10.22 -26.54 -19.54
N GLU A 46 11.17 -26.91 -18.67
CA GLU A 46 12.60 -26.84 -18.94
C GLU A 46 13.24 -28.24 -18.75
N PRO A 47 13.83 -28.83 -19.81
CA PRO A 47 13.77 -28.37 -21.21
C PRO A 47 12.34 -28.45 -21.78
N ASN A 48 12.05 -27.74 -22.87
CA ASN A 48 10.74 -27.83 -23.53
C ASN A 48 10.57 -29.12 -24.37
N GLY A 49 11.64 -29.88 -24.54
CA GLY A 49 11.66 -31.18 -25.20
C GLY A 49 13.05 -31.80 -25.08
N ILE A 50 13.13 -33.12 -25.16
CA ILE A 50 14.38 -33.87 -25.13
C ILE A 50 14.48 -34.68 -26.42
N GLU A 51 15.56 -34.46 -27.17
CA GLU A 51 15.87 -35.24 -28.37
C GLU A 51 16.65 -36.51 -28.02
N TYR A 52 16.20 -37.62 -28.58
CA TYR A 52 16.83 -38.93 -28.45
C TYR A 52 17.26 -39.46 -29.81
N PHE A 53 18.42 -40.12 -29.83
CA PHE A 53 19.00 -40.71 -31.03
C PHE A 53 19.31 -42.18 -30.78
N ASN A 54 18.73 -43.06 -31.60
CA ASN A 54 18.98 -44.49 -31.62
C ASN A 54 18.90 -45.13 -30.21
N VAL A 55 17.74 -45.02 -29.57
CA VAL A 55 17.50 -45.54 -28.22
C VAL A 55 17.59 -47.06 -28.20
N THR A 56 18.64 -47.60 -27.60
CA THR A 56 18.85 -49.06 -27.47
C THR A 56 18.78 -49.59 -26.03
N THR A 57 18.65 -48.69 -25.07
CA THR A 57 18.53 -48.97 -23.63
C THR A 57 17.59 -47.95 -22.99
N ASP A 58 17.04 -48.30 -21.83
CA ASP A 58 16.19 -47.39 -21.05
C ASP A 58 16.89 -46.07 -20.76
N GLN A 59 16.13 -44.98 -20.88
CA GLN A 59 16.55 -43.62 -20.56
C GLN A 59 15.83 -43.14 -19.30
N ASN A 60 16.41 -42.18 -18.59
CA ASN A 60 15.83 -41.61 -17.37
C ASN A 60 16.14 -40.12 -17.31
N ASP A 61 15.30 -39.33 -17.97
CA ASP A 61 15.37 -37.88 -17.97
C ASP A 61 14.15 -37.29 -17.26
N SER A 62 14.19 -36.00 -16.99
CA SER A 62 13.14 -35.30 -16.25
C SER A 62 12.97 -33.89 -16.77
N TYR A 63 11.77 -33.36 -16.56
CA TYR A 63 11.42 -31.98 -16.88
C TYR A 63 11.17 -31.20 -15.59
N ILE A 64 11.55 -29.94 -15.59
CA ILE A 64 11.13 -28.98 -14.58
C ILE A 64 9.86 -28.31 -15.10
N ALA A 65 8.75 -28.49 -14.41
CA ALA A 65 7.50 -27.78 -14.68
C ALA A 65 7.45 -26.50 -13.85
N ILE A 66 7.26 -25.36 -14.51
CA ILE A 66 7.17 -24.02 -13.92
C ILE A 66 5.75 -23.53 -14.17
N LEU A 67 5.02 -23.19 -13.11
CA LEU A 67 3.68 -22.61 -13.26
C LEU A 67 3.83 -21.21 -13.87
N ASP A 68 3.00 -20.91 -14.86
CA ASP A 68 2.97 -19.58 -15.47
C ASP A 68 2.49 -18.54 -14.44
N THR A 69 3.08 -17.35 -14.53
CA THR A 69 2.75 -16.21 -13.65
C THR A 69 2.50 -14.98 -14.52
N PHE A 70 1.68 -14.06 -14.02
CA PHE A 70 1.29 -12.85 -14.73
C PHE A 70 1.48 -11.62 -13.87
N ILE A 71 1.78 -10.50 -14.52
CA ILE A 71 1.95 -9.21 -13.88
C ILE A 71 0.62 -8.45 -13.90
N ILE A 72 0.25 -7.93 -12.75
CA ILE A 72 -0.78 -6.90 -12.62
C ILE A 72 -0.06 -5.61 -12.28
N SER A 73 -0.19 -4.61 -13.14
CA SER A 73 0.50 -3.32 -12.99
C SER A 73 -0.49 -2.16 -13.07
N GLY A 74 -0.13 -1.06 -12.42
CA GLY A 74 -0.95 0.14 -12.32
C GLY A 74 -0.19 1.24 -11.59
N TYR A 75 -0.93 2.27 -11.20
CA TYR A 75 -0.36 3.42 -10.50
C TYR A 75 -1.12 3.76 -9.22
N ALA A 76 -0.42 4.29 -8.23
CA ALA A 76 -1.03 4.97 -7.09
C ALA A 76 -0.75 6.48 -7.16
N TYR A 77 -1.78 7.29 -6.93
CA TYR A 77 -1.68 8.74 -6.91
C TYR A 77 -2.25 9.33 -5.62
N GLU A 78 -1.74 10.48 -5.20
CA GLU A 78 -2.43 11.40 -4.30
C GLU A 78 -2.96 12.56 -5.15
N MET A 79 -4.28 12.61 -5.33
CA MET A 79 -4.93 13.47 -6.32
C MET A 79 -4.37 13.28 -7.74
N LEU A 80 -3.44 14.12 -8.18
CA LEU A 80 -2.79 14.07 -9.50
C LEU A 80 -1.26 13.92 -9.40
N THR A 81 -0.75 13.68 -8.20
CA THR A 81 0.68 13.50 -7.93
C THR A 81 0.96 12.01 -7.73
N PRO A 82 1.98 11.44 -8.38
CA PRO A 82 2.34 10.05 -8.13
C PRO A 82 2.70 9.80 -6.66
N LEU A 83 2.23 8.69 -6.12
CA LEU A 83 2.40 8.34 -4.72
C LEU A 83 3.39 7.18 -4.57
N ASP A 84 4.62 7.51 -4.19
CA ASP A 84 5.70 6.57 -3.89
C ASP A 84 5.46 5.82 -2.57
N GLY A 85 5.95 4.59 -2.45
CA GLY A 85 5.93 3.85 -1.19
C GLY A 85 4.58 3.27 -0.77
N VAL A 86 3.64 3.07 -1.71
CA VAL A 86 2.39 2.34 -1.47
C VAL A 86 2.65 0.85 -1.62
N LEU A 87 2.45 0.07 -0.57
CA LEU A 87 2.50 -1.39 -0.64
C LEU A 87 1.23 -1.90 -1.31
N VAL A 88 1.37 -2.56 -2.45
CA VAL A 88 0.27 -3.18 -3.18
C VAL A 88 0.42 -4.70 -3.06
N SER A 89 -0.59 -5.35 -2.49
CA SER A 89 -0.54 -6.76 -2.12
C SER A 89 -1.70 -7.55 -2.72
N PRO A 90 -1.44 -8.57 -3.57
CA PRO A 90 -2.44 -9.55 -3.96
C PRO A 90 -2.78 -10.51 -2.79
N ASP A 91 -4.02 -10.98 -2.75
CA ASP A 91 -4.46 -12.02 -1.82
C ASP A 91 -3.56 -13.25 -1.92
N ASN A 92 -3.26 -13.87 -0.76
CA ASN A 92 -2.35 -15.02 -0.67
C ASN A 92 -0.99 -14.77 -1.35
N ASP A 93 -0.54 -13.50 -1.40
CA ASP A 93 0.74 -13.09 -1.97
C ASP A 93 0.91 -13.59 -3.43
N GLY A 94 -0.18 -13.49 -4.20
CA GLY A 94 -0.22 -13.82 -5.62
C GLY A 94 -0.54 -15.29 -5.91
N GLY A 95 -0.67 -16.13 -4.89
CA GLY A 95 -1.00 -17.54 -5.02
C GLY A 95 0.07 -18.45 -4.41
N PRO A 96 -0.22 -19.76 -4.27
CA PRO A 96 0.64 -20.70 -3.58
C PRO A 96 2.02 -20.88 -4.23
N PHE A 97 2.14 -20.73 -5.55
CA PHE A 97 3.44 -20.83 -6.22
C PHE A 97 4.22 -19.54 -6.06
N THR A 98 3.62 -18.40 -6.40
CA THR A 98 4.24 -17.07 -6.28
C THR A 98 4.71 -16.78 -4.85
N SER A 99 3.85 -16.99 -3.85
CA SER A 99 4.19 -16.76 -2.43
C SER A 99 5.36 -17.63 -1.96
N LYS A 100 5.51 -18.83 -2.53
CA LYS A 100 6.57 -19.76 -2.14
C LYS A 100 7.92 -19.41 -2.75
N TYR A 101 7.96 -18.83 -3.96
CA TYR A 101 9.19 -18.73 -4.74
C TYR A 101 9.63 -17.30 -5.08
N TYR A 102 8.71 -16.34 -5.15
CA TYR A 102 9.00 -14.97 -5.60
C TYR A 102 8.57 -13.90 -4.60
N GLY A 103 7.38 -14.05 -4.00
CA GLY A 103 6.65 -12.95 -3.38
C GLY A 103 5.83 -12.20 -4.44
N GLY A 104 4.55 -11.96 -4.16
CA GLY A 104 3.61 -11.37 -5.12
C GLY A 104 3.40 -9.87 -4.93
N SER A 105 3.71 -9.33 -3.76
CA SER A 105 3.51 -7.91 -3.45
C SER A 105 4.62 -7.01 -4.00
N ASP A 106 4.28 -5.75 -4.24
CA ASP A 106 5.21 -4.71 -4.70
C ASP A 106 4.97 -3.38 -3.98
N THR A 107 5.93 -2.47 -4.04
CA THR A 107 5.82 -1.12 -3.50
C THR A 107 5.98 -0.10 -4.61
N THR A 108 5.04 0.84 -4.70
CA THR A 108 5.09 1.85 -5.78
C THR A 108 6.38 2.63 -5.78
N ASP A 109 6.88 2.94 -6.98
CA ASP A 109 8.09 3.74 -7.17
C ASP A 109 7.83 5.26 -7.09
N ALA A 110 8.86 6.07 -7.34
CA ALA A 110 8.76 7.54 -7.37
C ALA A 110 7.78 8.09 -8.43
N ASN A 111 7.40 7.28 -9.43
CA ASN A 111 6.38 7.59 -10.44
C ASN A 111 5.02 6.98 -10.08
N GLY A 112 4.86 6.46 -8.86
CA GLY A 112 3.64 5.83 -8.38
C GLY A 112 3.36 4.47 -9.00
N TYR A 113 4.28 3.91 -9.81
CA TYR A 113 4.07 2.67 -10.56
C TYR A 113 4.32 1.45 -9.69
N TYR A 114 3.48 0.41 -9.81
CA TYR A 114 3.68 -0.90 -9.18
C TYR A 114 3.51 -2.06 -10.17
N GLU A 115 4.12 -3.20 -9.86
CA GLU A 115 3.98 -4.48 -10.55
C GLU A 115 3.84 -5.63 -9.54
N VAL A 116 2.61 -6.13 -9.33
CA VAL A 116 2.39 -7.32 -8.50
C VAL A 116 2.37 -8.59 -9.36
N LEU A 117 2.94 -9.67 -8.84
CA LEU A 117 3.02 -10.96 -9.52
C LEU A 117 1.95 -11.91 -8.99
N VAL A 118 1.26 -12.62 -9.89
CA VAL A 118 0.25 -13.62 -9.51
C VAL A 118 0.38 -14.91 -10.32
N ASP A 119 -0.02 -16.02 -9.72
CA ASP A 119 -0.12 -17.34 -10.38
C ASP A 119 -1.13 -17.29 -11.53
N CYS A 120 -0.93 -18.11 -12.57
CA CYS A 120 -1.96 -18.34 -13.57
C CYS A 120 -3.27 -18.84 -12.92
N ASN A 121 -4.39 -18.34 -13.42
CA ASN A 121 -5.75 -18.51 -12.91
C ASN A 121 -5.98 -17.89 -11.52
N PHE A 122 -5.12 -16.97 -11.08
CA PHE A 122 -5.33 -16.21 -9.85
C PHE A 122 -6.72 -15.56 -9.83
N SER A 123 -7.38 -15.69 -8.69
CA SER A 123 -8.65 -15.00 -8.37
C SER A 123 -8.58 -14.51 -6.94
N GLY A 124 -8.82 -13.23 -6.73
CA GLY A 124 -8.62 -12.58 -5.45
C GLY A 124 -8.53 -11.07 -5.59
N LYS A 125 -8.25 -10.40 -4.47
CA LYS A 125 -8.10 -8.95 -4.43
C LYS A 125 -6.65 -8.54 -4.51
N VAL A 126 -6.41 -7.37 -5.07
CA VAL A 126 -5.17 -6.61 -4.96
C VAL A 126 -5.48 -5.38 -4.11
N VAL A 127 -4.74 -5.21 -3.02
CA VAL A 127 -5.05 -4.25 -1.94
C VAL A 127 -3.87 -3.28 -1.76
N PRO A 128 -4.08 -1.96 -1.93
CA PRO A 128 -3.07 -0.96 -1.60
C PRO A 128 -3.06 -0.68 -0.09
N SER A 129 -1.90 -0.35 0.44
CA SER A 129 -1.73 0.07 1.82
C SER A 129 -0.54 1.02 1.97
N LYS A 130 -0.77 2.11 2.68
CA LYS A 130 0.26 3.08 3.06
C LYS A 130 -0.18 3.74 4.35
N TYR A 131 0.76 3.90 5.28
CA TYR A 131 0.48 4.52 6.57
C TYR A 131 -0.12 5.92 6.40
N ALA A 132 -1.14 6.25 7.19
CA ALA A 132 -1.91 7.51 7.12
C ALA A 132 -2.72 7.75 5.84
N TYR A 133 -2.79 6.79 4.91
CA TYR A 133 -3.58 6.92 3.68
C TYR A 133 -4.81 6.00 3.68
N ALA A 134 -5.92 6.51 3.16
CA ALA A 134 -7.04 5.72 2.69
C ALA A 134 -7.04 5.69 1.15
N PHE A 135 -7.38 4.55 0.54
CA PHE A 135 -7.36 4.38 -0.91
C PHE A 135 -8.76 4.17 -1.48
N GLU A 136 -9.01 4.77 -2.63
CA GLU A 136 -10.18 4.52 -3.48
C GLU A 136 -9.71 4.14 -4.90
N PRO A 137 -10.08 2.95 -5.41
CA PRO A 137 -10.75 1.88 -4.67
C PRO A 137 -9.86 1.33 -3.55
N ASN A 138 -10.45 0.78 -2.48
CA ASN A 138 -9.68 0.17 -1.40
C ASN A 138 -9.12 -1.22 -1.74
N SER A 139 -9.57 -1.80 -2.87
CA SER A 139 -9.10 -3.04 -3.45
C SER A 139 -9.67 -3.19 -4.86
N ILE A 140 -8.97 -3.92 -5.73
CA ILE A 140 -9.50 -4.33 -7.04
C ILE A 140 -9.59 -5.85 -7.05
N GLU A 141 -10.72 -6.39 -7.49
CA GLU A 141 -10.98 -7.82 -7.53
C GLU A 141 -10.75 -8.39 -8.93
N TYR A 142 -9.99 -9.48 -8.99
CA TYR A 142 -9.63 -10.19 -10.22
C TYR A 142 -10.22 -11.59 -10.22
N PHE A 143 -10.59 -12.03 -11.42
CA PHE A 143 -11.10 -13.37 -11.66
C PHE A 143 -10.32 -14.01 -12.79
N ASN A 144 -9.71 -15.16 -12.50
CA ASN A 144 -9.04 -16.03 -13.45
C ASN A 144 -8.03 -15.29 -14.35
N VAL A 145 -6.98 -14.73 -13.74
CA VAL A 145 -5.91 -14.03 -14.47
C VAL A 145 -5.11 -15.02 -15.33
N THR A 146 -5.14 -14.83 -16.64
CA THR A 146 -4.43 -15.68 -17.64
C THR A 146 -3.55 -14.89 -18.61
N GLU A 147 -3.34 -13.61 -18.32
CA GLU A 147 -2.50 -12.67 -19.09
C GLU A 147 -2.16 -11.47 -18.20
N ASP A 148 -1.11 -10.73 -18.56
CA ASP A 148 -0.74 -9.50 -17.86
C ASP A 148 -1.86 -8.46 -17.92
N LYS A 149 -2.03 -7.68 -16.83
CA LYS A 149 -3.03 -6.61 -16.70
C LYS A 149 -2.32 -5.29 -16.43
N ALA A 150 -2.65 -4.26 -17.21
CA ALA A 150 -2.01 -2.93 -17.09
C ALA A 150 -2.99 -1.75 -17.20
N GLU A 151 -4.27 -1.99 -17.51
CA GLU A 151 -5.26 -0.93 -17.71
C GLU A 151 -6.30 -0.95 -16.58
N GLU A 152 -6.74 0.23 -16.14
CA GLU A 152 -7.79 0.42 -15.11
C GLU A 152 -7.45 -0.19 -13.73
N GLN A 153 -6.17 -0.17 -13.35
CA GLN A 153 -5.68 -0.73 -12.08
C GLN A 153 -5.18 0.34 -11.10
N ASP A 154 -5.65 1.57 -11.24
CA ASP A 154 -5.09 2.69 -10.48
C ASP A 154 -5.77 2.89 -9.12
N TYR A 155 -5.00 3.35 -8.14
CA TYR A 155 -5.46 3.68 -6.80
C TYR A 155 -5.28 5.17 -6.51
N ILE A 156 -6.28 5.80 -5.90
CA ILE A 156 -6.18 7.17 -5.40
C ILE A 156 -6.08 7.14 -3.88
N GLY A 157 -4.90 7.45 -3.36
CA GLY A 157 -4.63 7.67 -1.95
C GLY A 157 -5.06 9.06 -1.50
N THR A 158 -5.70 9.13 -0.34
CA THR A 158 -6.03 10.36 0.37
C THR A 158 -5.37 10.33 1.74
N LEU A 159 -4.51 11.31 2.03
CA LEU A 159 -3.91 11.47 3.34
C LEU A 159 -5.01 11.80 4.37
N LEU A 160 -5.06 11.02 5.43
CA LEU A 160 -5.96 11.24 6.55
C LEU A 160 -5.44 12.40 7.40
N THR A 161 -6.30 13.37 7.67
CA THR A 161 -6.02 14.54 8.50
C THR A 161 -7.11 14.74 9.54
N TYR A 162 -6.76 15.33 10.67
CA TYR A 162 -7.65 15.63 11.79
C TYR A 162 -7.48 17.09 12.22
N THR A 163 -8.50 17.61 12.88
CA THR A 163 -8.49 18.97 13.42
C THR A 163 -8.21 18.98 14.91
N ILE A 164 -7.51 20.00 15.37
CA ILE A 164 -7.42 20.38 16.77
C ILE A 164 -8.05 21.76 16.91
N THR A 165 -9.12 21.85 17.71
CA THR A 165 -9.94 23.05 17.81
C THR A 165 -10.11 23.51 19.24
N GLY A 166 -10.29 24.82 19.41
CA GLY A 166 -10.54 25.42 20.71
C GLY A 166 -10.76 26.92 20.62
N TYR A 167 -10.89 27.54 21.79
CA TYR A 167 -11.07 28.97 21.96
C TYR A 167 -9.91 29.55 22.75
N ILE A 168 -9.54 30.78 22.41
CA ILE A 168 -8.58 31.58 23.17
C ILE A 168 -9.29 32.78 23.78
N GLU A 169 -9.34 32.80 25.11
CA GLU A 169 -10.11 33.77 25.87
C GLU A 169 -9.21 34.53 26.86
N ASN A 170 -9.59 35.76 27.18
CA ASN A 170 -8.89 36.57 28.17
C ASN A 170 -9.16 36.06 29.60
N SER A 171 -8.09 35.86 30.39
CA SER A 171 -8.14 35.45 31.80
C SER A 171 -9.05 36.31 32.69
N CYS A 172 -9.21 37.58 32.34
CA CYS A 172 -9.84 38.60 33.18
C CYS A 172 -11.38 38.60 33.09
N ASN A 173 -11.93 38.30 31.92
CA ASN A 173 -13.33 38.57 31.59
C ASN A 173 -13.91 37.57 30.58
N VAL A 174 -13.21 36.47 30.28
CA VAL A 174 -13.66 35.39 29.39
C VAL A 174 -14.09 35.96 28.03
N LEU A 175 -13.38 37.02 27.59
CA LEU A 175 -13.62 37.64 26.30
C LEU A 175 -12.75 36.97 25.24
N PRO A 176 -13.30 36.67 24.06
CA PRO A 176 -12.55 36.04 23.00
C PRO A 176 -11.41 36.94 22.50
N ILE A 177 -10.28 36.33 22.14
CA ILE A 177 -9.13 37.04 21.57
C ILE A 177 -8.92 36.64 20.12
N ALA A 178 -9.24 37.55 19.21
CA ALA A 178 -8.96 37.42 17.78
C ALA A 178 -7.49 37.68 17.44
N GLY A 179 -7.00 37.11 16.34
CA GLY A 179 -5.65 37.40 15.82
C GLY A 179 -4.51 36.78 16.62
N VAL A 180 -4.78 35.71 17.38
CA VAL A 180 -3.74 34.86 17.99
C VAL A 180 -3.32 33.83 16.95
N VAL A 181 -2.02 33.72 16.70
CA VAL A 181 -1.48 32.66 15.83
C VAL A 181 -1.40 31.38 16.66
N VAL A 182 -1.98 30.29 16.17
CA VAL A 182 -1.92 28.97 16.78
C VAL A 182 -1.19 28.03 15.83
N ASP A 183 -0.01 27.55 16.25
CA ASP A 183 0.90 26.78 15.40
C ASP A 183 1.06 25.35 15.92
N ALA A 184 0.81 24.35 15.06
CA ALA A 184 1.08 22.96 15.33
C ALA A 184 2.42 22.57 14.70
N ASN A 185 3.40 22.16 15.51
CA ASN A 185 4.73 21.83 14.99
C ASN A 185 4.77 20.47 14.25
N ASN A 186 5.95 19.95 13.93
CA ASN A 186 6.15 18.62 13.34
C ASN A 186 5.34 18.37 12.06
N GLY A 187 5.21 19.38 11.21
CA GLY A 187 4.43 19.30 9.96
C GLY A 187 2.94 19.54 10.13
N GLY A 188 2.47 19.87 11.33
CA GLY A 188 1.12 20.39 11.55
C GLY A 188 0.91 21.76 10.89
N GLY A 189 -0.36 22.12 10.75
CA GLY A 189 -0.77 23.42 10.20
C GLY A 189 -0.71 24.56 11.21
N SER A 190 -1.19 25.72 10.76
CA SER A 190 -1.33 26.90 11.60
C SER A 190 -2.65 27.59 11.32
N ASP A 191 -3.22 28.25 12.33
CA ASP A 191 -4.43 29.05 12.19
C ASP A 191 -4.31 30.39 12.95
N ILE A 192 -5.23 31.31 12.65
CA ILE A 192 -5.34 32.60 13.32
C ILE A 192 -6.73 32.72 13.90
N THR A 193 -6.83 32.95 15.21
CA THR A 193 -8.13 33.01 15.89
C THR A 193 -9.08 34.05 15.27
N ASP A 194 -10.33 33.66 15.10
CA ASP A 194 -11.38 34.53 14.56
C ASP A 194 -11.87 35.57 15.60
N VAL A 195 -12.89 36.36 15.25
CA VAL A 195 -13.48 37.36 16.16
C VAL A 195 -14.09 36.77 17.44
N ASN A 196 -14.41 35.48 17.43
CA ASN A 196 -14.91 34.72 18.58
C ASN A 196 -13.79 33.97 19.30
N GLY A 197 -12.53 34.19 18.93
CA GLY A 197 -11.38 33.53 19.56
C GLY A 197 -11.24 32.05 19.16
N TYR A 198 -12.02 31.56 18.21
CA TYR A 198 -11.97 30.18 17.74
C TYR A 198 -10.76 29.97 16.85
N TYR A 199 -10.09 28.83 17.00
CA TYR A 199 -9.06 28.35 16.08
C TYR A 199 -9.30 26.89 15.66
N GLU A 200 -8.78 26.53 14.51
CA GLU A 200 -8.79 25.19 13.93
C GLU A 200 -7.46 24.90 13.22
N VAL A 201 -6.61 24.06 13.82
CA VAL A 201 -5.37 23.61 13.18
C VAL A 201 -5.52 22.19 12.66
N TRP A 202 -5.01 21.93 11.46
CA TRP A 202 -5.04 20.62 10.81
C TRP A 202 -3.73 19.87 11.05
N VAL A 203 -3.82 18.58 11.35
CA VAL A 203 -2.67 17.70 11.58
C VAL A 203 -2.89 16.36 10.88
N ASP A 204 -1.81 15.71 10.45
CA ASP A 204 -1.89 14.40 9.80
C ASP A 204 -2.32 13.29 10.78
N TYR A 205 -2.81 12.17 10.24
CA TYR A 205 -3.11 10.98 11.01
C TYR A 205 -1.89 10.53 11.84
N ASN A 206 -2.14 10.24 13.12
CA ASN A 206 -1.14 9.85 14.11
C ASN A 206 -0.03 10.91 14.28
N TRP A 207 -0.34 12.17 14.02
CA TRP A 207 0.56 13.27 14.34
C TRP A 207 0.83 13.33 15.85
N SER A 208 2.08 13.64 16.21
CA SER A 208 2.53 13.88 17.58
C SER A 208 3.36 15.16 17.60
N GLY A 209 3.06 16.06 18.54
CA GLY A 209 3.68 17.36 18.57
C GLY A 209 3.08 18.29 19.61
N THR A 210 3.26 19.58 19.41
CA THR A 210 2.76 20.62 20.30
C THR A 210 2.02 21.68 19.51
N VAL A 211 0.87 22.10 20.03
CA VAL A 211 0.14 23.28 19.56
C VAL A 211 0.52 24.46 20.46
N THR A 212 0.96 25.57 19.87
CA THR A 212 1.49 26.73 20.60
C THR A 212 0.79 28.01 20.15
N PRO A 213 0.03 28.68 21.02
CA PRO A 213 -0.51 30.00 20.73
C PRO A 213 0.57 31.08 20.88
N SER A 214 0.50 32.11 20.04
CA SER A 214 1.38 33.26 20.10
C SER A 214 0.71 34.55 19.63
N LYS A 215 0.90 35.62 20.40
CA LYS A 215 0.46 36.97 20.07
C LYS A 215 1.32 37.98 20.81
N ALA A 216 1.74 39.05 20.15
CA ALA A 216 2.55 40.08 20.77
C ALA A 216 1.84 40.67 22.00
N HIS A 217 2.58 40.83 23.10
CA HIS A 217 2.11 41.37 24.38
C HIS A 217 1.12 40.49 25.16
N TYR A 218 0.96 39.23 24.78
CA TYR A 218 0.17 38.25 25.54
C TYR A 218 1.05 37.10 26.05
N THR A 219 0.68 36.56 27.20
CA THR A 219 1.11 35.25 27.70
C THR A 219 -0.06 34.28 27.67
N PHE A 220 0.21 32.99 27.53
CA PHE A 220 -0.82 31.96 27.43
C PHE A 220 -0.64 30.88 28.50
N ASP A 221 -1.74 30.39 29.04
CA ASP A 221 -1.83 29.26 29.97
C ASP A 221 -2.88 28.26 29.47
N PRO A 222 -2.49 27.01 29.14
CA PRO A 222 -1.10 26.57 29.03
C PRO A 222 -0.33 27.34 27.95
N ASN A 223 1.00 27.39 28.03
CA ASN A 223 1.81 28.06 26.99
C ASN A 223 1.89 27.25 25.68
N SER A 224 1.58 25.96 25.76
CA SER A 224 1.46 25.01 24.65
C SER A 224 0.79 23.73 25.17
N ASN A 225 0.08 23.01 24.32
CA ASN A 225 -0.42 21.66 24.61
C ASN A 225 0.33 20.62 23.80
N ALA A 226 0.70 19.51 24.43
CA ALA A 226 1.35 18.39 23.78
C ALA A 226 0.32 17.30 23.43
N TYR A 227 0.47 16.73 22.24
CA TYR A 227 -0.38 15.68 21.70
C TYR A 227 0.48 14.50 21.27
N THR A 228 -0.05 13.30 21.47
CA THR A 228 0.56 12.05 21.07
C THR A 228 -0.47 11.26 20.27
N ASP A 229 -0.07 10.78 19.09
CA ASP A 229 -0.87 9.93 18.22
C ASP A 229 -2.30 10.45 18.04
N VAL A 230 -2.47 11.60 17.37
CA VAL A 230 -3.80 12.15 17.07
C VAL A 230 -4.51 11.26 16.05
N LEU A 231 -5.59 10.59 16.48
CA LEU A 231 -6.34 9.60 15.67
C LEU A 231 -7.79 10.04 15.36
N ASP A 232 -8.22 11.19 15.86
CA ASP A 232 -9.55 11.77 15.63
C ASP A 232 -9.48 13.29 15.88
N ASP A 233 -10.54 14.01 15.53
CA ASP A 233 -10.68 15.43 15.83
C ASP A 233 -10.62 15.67 17.35
N VAL A 234 -9.77 16.61 17.76
CA VAL A 234 -9.59 16.97 19.17
C VAL A 234 -10.20 18.35 19.42
N ILE A 235 -11.34 18.37 20.09
CA ILE A 235 -12.09 19.59 20.39
C ILE A 235 -11.79 20.13 21.80
N ASP A 236 -12.27 21.34 22.09
CA ASP A 236 -12.18 22.01 23.40
C ASP A 236 -10.74 22.20 23.92
N GLN A 237 -9.79 22.38 23.02
CA GLN A 237 -8.37 22.62 23.34
C GLN A 237 -8.12 24.09 23.63
N ASN A 238 -8.71 24.58 24.71
CA ASN A 238 -8.74 26.02 25.00
C ASN A 238 -7.41 26.52 25.60
N TYR A 239 -7.13 27.81 25.36
CA TYR A 239 -6.04 28.55 26.00
C TYR A 239 -6.59 29.78 26.69
N THR A 240 -6.04 30.08 27.86
CA THR A 240 -6.27 31.36 28.53
C THR A 240 -5.14 32.30 28.19
N ALA A 241 -5.45 33.51 27.76
CA ALA A 241 -4.50 34.55 27.42
C ALA A 241 -4.56 35.72 28.39
N THR A 242 -3.40 36.27 28.76
CA THR A 242 -3.28 37.44 29.64
C THR A 242 -2.46 38.50 28.93
N ASN A 243 -2.98 39.73 28.84
CA ASN A 243 -2.23 40.86 28.30
C ASN A 243 -1.27 41.37 29.38
N ILE A 244 0.02 41.48 29.04
CA ILE A 244 1.06 41.87 30.02
C ILE A 244 1.03 43.36 30.40
N TYR A 245 0.20 44.17 29.74
CA TYR A 245 0.03 45.60 29.99
C TYR A 245 -1.34 46.00 30.56
N ASP A 246 -2.25 45.04 30.72
CA ASP A 246 -3.59 45.23 31.31
C ASP A 246 -3.63 44.35 32.57
N LEU A 247 -3.01 44.86 33.64
CA LEU A 247 -2.85 44.18 34.92
C LEU A 247 -4.09 44.31 35.81
N ASP A 248 -4.88 45.37 35.61
CA ASP A 248 -6.12 45.62 36.34
C ASP A 248 -7.37 45.04 35.69
N CYS A 249 -7.21 44.41 34.51
CA CYS A 249 -8.24 43.68 33.79
C CYS A 249 -9.37 44.56 33.24
N ASP A 250 -9.16 45.87 33.04
CA ASP A 250 -10.19 46.81 32.58
C ASP A 250 -10.36 46.86 31.05
N GLY A 251 -9.52 46.15 30.30
CA GLY A 251 -9.56 46.10 28.83
C GLY A 251 -8.92 47.32 28.16
N SER A 252 -8.22 48.15 28.93
CA SER A 252 -7.41 49.28 28.48
C SER A 252 -6.00 49.19 29.06
N ILE A 253 -5.09 50.04 28.57
CA ILE A 253 -3.77 50.21 29.16
C ILE A 253 -3.78 51.59 29.83
N GLY A 254 -3.78 51.61 31.15
CA GLY A 254 -4.10 52.79 31.95
C GLY A 254 -3.10 53.09 33.06
N TYR A 255 -3.39 54.14 33.83
CA TYR A 255 -2.60 54.50 35.03
C TYR A 255 -2.77 53.50 36.20
N GLY A 256 -3.62 52.48 36.02
CA GLY A 256 -3.86 51.38 36.97
C GLY A 256 -2.98 50.16 36.76
N ASP A 257 -2.26 50.09 35.62
CA ASP A 257 -1.41 48.96 35.19
C ASP A 257 0.10 49.17 35.41
#